data_AF-B3EM90-F1
#
_entry.id   AF-B3EM90-F1
#
_cell.length_a   1.000
_cell.length_b   1.000
_cell.length_c   1.000
_cell.angle_alpha   90.00
_cell.angle_beta   90.00
_cell.angle_gamma   90.00
#
_symmetry.space_group_name_H-M   'P 1'
#
loop_
_entity.id
_entity.type
_entity.pdbx_description
1 polymer ?
#
loop_
_entity_poly.entity_id
_entity_poly.type
_entity_poly.pdbx_seq_one_letter_code
_entity_poly.pdbx_strand_id
1 'polypeptide(L)'
;MLKDALGSYRGSLAELDRIIDEDPNNAEVYYDRANVRSGRGDIEGAIDDYSKAIELGLRLRERFLAHGNRGIARAALEDNQGAFEDFTVIIEASPKNRGILRTALYNRAMLREKTGDIEGAAMDYQQRSEIIIKSKTGE
;
A
#
# COMPACT_ATOMS: atom_id res chain seq x y z
N MET A 1 -7.01 0.79 -23.87
CA MET A 1 -7.12 0.31 -22.48
C MET A 1 -5.88 -0.50 -22.17
N LEU A 2 -5.00 -0.04 -21.28
CA LEU A 2 -3.73 -0.71 -20.97
C LEU A 2 -3.38 -0.56 -19.48
N LYS A 3 -3.08 -1.69 -18.82
CA LYS A 3 -2.29 -1.78 -17.57
C LYS A 3 -0.88 -2.13 -18.04
N ASP A 4 -0.02 -1.13 -18.17
CA ASP A 4 1.38 -1.37 -18.54
C ASP A 4 2.14 -2.04 -17.39
N ALA A 5 3.31 -2.59 -17.74
CA ALA A 5 4.10 -3.65 -17.10
C ALA A 5 4.44 -3.51 -15.59
N LEU A 6 3.93 -2.48 -14.92
CA LEU A 6 4.12 -2.18 -13.49
C LEU A 6 2.86 -2.40 -12.62
N GLY A 7 1.72 -2.72 -13.23
CA GLY A 7 0.65 -3.47 -12.56
C GLY A 7 -0.28 -2.70 -11.59
N SER A 8 -1.20 -1.86 -12.08
CA SER A 8 -2.65 -1.87 -11.72
C SER A 8 -3.48 -0.73 -12.32
N TYR A 9 -4.17 -0.99 -13.43
CA TYR A 9 -5.39 -0.31 -13.90
C TYR A 9 -6.24 -1.23 -14.80
N ARG A 10 -7.23 -1.96 -14.27
CA ARG A 10 -8.15 -2.75 -15.11
C ARG A 10 -9.58 -2.24 -14.99
N GLY A 11 -9.89 -1.20 -15.76
CA GLY A 11 -11.24 -0.68 -15.93
C GLY A 11 -11.30 0.84 -15.90
N SER A 12 -12.28 1.43 -16.59
CA SER A 12 -12.70 2.80 -16.30
C SER A 12 -13.46 2.81 -14.96
N LEU A 13 -13.58 3.96 -14.27
CA LEU A 13 -14.40 4.03 -13.05
C LEU A 13 -15.82 3.49 -13.29
N ALA A 14 -16.43 3.84 -14.43
CA ALA A 14 -17.76 3.36 -14.79
C ALA A 14 -17.84 1.83 -14.95
N GLU A 15 -16.79 1.18 -15.42
CA GLU A 15 -16.76 -0.29 -15.52
C GLU A 15 -16.59 -0.93 -14.15
N LEU A 16 -15.72 -0.36 -13.32
CA LEU A 16 -15.50 -0.84 -11.96
C LEU A 16 -16.76 -0.69 -11.10
N ASP A 17 -17.49 0.42 -11.27
CA ASP A 17 -18.76 0.65 -10.58
C ASP A 17 -19.82 -0.38 -10.99
N ARG A 18 -19.94 -0.72 -12.28
CA ARG A 18 -20.84 -1.80 -12.73
C ARG A 18 -20.50 -3.15 -12.12
N ILE A 19 -19.21 -3.51 -12.07
CA ILE A 19 -18.76 -4.77 -11.45
C ILE A 19 -19.11 -4.78 -9.95
N ILE A 20 -19.02 -3.64 -9.27
CA ILE A 20 -19.43 -3.50 -7.86
C ILE A 20 -20.94 -3.66 -7.69
N ASP A 21 -21.74 -3.11 -8.61
CA ASP A 21 -23.19 -3.28 -8.59
C ASP A 21 -23.60 -4.74 -8.80
N GLU A 22 -22.85 -5.49 -9.62
CA GLU A 22 -23.07 -6.91 -9.90
C GLU A 22 -22.55 -7.83 -8.77
N ASP A 23 -21.37 -7.54 -8.22
CA ASP A 23 -20.73 -8.28 -7.13
C ASP A 23 -20.10 -7.33 -6.10
N PRO A 24 -20.88 -6.88 -5.10
CA PRO A 24 -20.40 -5.94 -4.08
C PRO A 24 -19.41 -6.56 -3.09
N ASN A 25 -19.13 -7.86 -3.18
CA ASN A 25 -18.16 -8.55 -2.33
C ASN A 25 -16.83 -8.85 -3.04
N ASN A 26 -16.65 -8.37 -4.27
CA ASN A 26 -15.42 -8.55 -5.02
C ASN A 26 -14.29 -7.68 -4.46
N ALA A 27 -13.42 -8.23 -3.62
CA ALA A 27 -12.30 -7.46 -3.05
C ALA A 27 -11.36 -6.84 -4.10
N GLU A 28 -11.13 -7.52 -5.23
CA GLU A 28 -10.19 -7.07 -6.26
C GLU A 28 -10.70 -5.83 -7.00
N VAL A 29 -12.01 -5.69 -7.22
CA VAL A 29 -12.57 -4.52 -7.91
C VAL A 29 -12.43 -3.25 -7.07
N TYR A 30 -12.63 -3.33 -5.76
CA TYR A 30 -12.37 -2.19 -4.86
C TYR A 30 -10.89 -1.81 -4.87
N TYR A 31 -9.97 -2.78 -4.83
CA TYR A 31 -8.55 -2.50 -4.94
C TYR A 31 -8.19 -1.79 -6.26
N ASP A 32 -8.73 -2.25 -7.38
CA ASP A 32 -8.49 -1.63 -8.68
C ASP A 32 -9.13 -0.22 -8.78
N ARG A 33 -10.33 -0.01 -8.21
CA ARG A 33 -10.97 1.32 -8.14
C ARG A 33 -10.19 2.27 -7.24
N ALA A 34 -9.65 1.80 -6.13
CA ALA A 34 -8.78 2.58 -5.25
C ALA A 34 -7.53 3.07 -5.99
N ASN A 35 -6.88 2.19 -6.77
CA ASN A 35 -5.74 2.59 -7.60
C ASN A 35 -6.15 3.69 -8.59
N VAL A 36 -7.32 3.55 -9.23
CA VAL A 36 -7.81 4.54 -10.20
C VAL A 36 -8.13 5.89 -9.57
N ARG A 37 -8.81 5.90 -8.43
CA ARG A 37 -9.11 7.12 -7.67
C ARG A 37 -7.84 7.81 -7.20
N SER A 38 -6.89 7.04 -6.68
CA SER A 38 -5.59 7.57 -6.24
C SER A 38 -4.83 8.25 -7.38
N GLY A 39 -4.76 7.65 -8.57
CA GLY A 39 -4.11 8.28 -9.73
C GLY A 39 -4.85 9.50 -10.29
N ARG A 40 -6.13 9.68 -9.94
CA ARG A 40 -6.93 10.87 -10.28
C ARG A 40 -6.93 11.93 -9.18
N GLY A 41 -6.23 11.69 -8.06
CA GLY A 41 -6.19 12.61 -6.93
C GLY A 41 -7.41 12.52 -6.00
N ASP A 42 -8.32 11.57 -6.22
CA ASP A 42 -9.40 11.25 -5.27
C ASP A 42 -8.82 10.37 -4.16
N ILE A 43 -8.09 11.01 -3.23
CA ILE A 43 -7.33 10.32 -2.19
C ILE A 43 -8.24 9.71 -1.12
N GLU A 44 -9.29 10.44 -0.71
CA GLU A 44 -10.28 9.94 0.26
C GLU A 44 -11.03 8.72 -0.30
N GLY A 45 -11.56 8.82 -1.53
CA GLY A 45 -12.26 7.70 -2.15
C GLY A 45 -11.35 6.50 -2.42
N ALA A 46 -10.03 6.71 -2.61
CA ALA A 46 -9.06 5.63 -2.68
C ALA A 46 -8.84 4.94 -1.33
N ILE A 47 -8.77 5.69 -0.23
CA ILE A 47 -8.62 5.13 1.12
C ILE A 47 -9.84 4.26 1.47
N ASP A 48 -11.04 4.73 1.17
CA ASP A 48 -12.28 3.97 1.39
C ASP A 48 -12.27 2.65 0.64
N ASP A 49 -11.93 2.68 -0.65
CA ASP A 49 -11.88 1.49 -1.49
C ASP A 49 -10.76 0.51 -1.08
N TYR A 50 -9.56 1.00 -0.74
CA TYR A 50 -8.52 0.14 -0.19
C TYR A 50 -8.97 -0.54 1.10
N SER A 51 -9.65 0.21 1.97
CA SER A 51 -10.17 -0.32 3.24
C SER A 51 -11.21 -1.40 2.99
N LYS A 52 -12.13 -1.16 2.04
CA LYS A 52 -13.14 -2.15 1.67
C LYS A 52 -12.52 -3.42 1.07
N ALA A 53 -11.53 -3.28 0.20
CA ALA A 53 -10.81 -4.41 -0.38
C ALA A 53 -10.11 -5.26 0.70
N ILE A 54 -9.43 -4.62 1.66
CA ILE A 54 -8.74 -5.29 2.77
C ILE A 54 -9.74 -6.05 3.66
N GLU A 55 -10.90 -5.46 3.95
CA GLU A 55 -12.00 -6.05 4.72
C GLU A 55 -12.59 -7.28 4.01
N LEU A 56 -12.93 -7.16 2.72
CA LEU A 56 -13.53 -8.23 1.92
C LEU A 56 -12.57 -9.40 1.68
N GLY A 57 -11.27 -9.17 1.79
CA GLY A 57 -10.27 -10.22 1.78
C GLY A 57 -9.50 -10.31 0.48
N LEU A 58 -8.43 -9.52 0.37
CA LEU A 58 -7.45 -9.66 -0.70
C LEU A 58 -6.54 -10.87 -0.51
N ARG A 59 -6.08 -11.41 -1.64
CA ARG A 59 -4.92 -12.31 -1.71
C ARG A 59 -3.72 -11.65 -1.03
N LEU A 60 -2.85 -12.47 -0.45
CA LEU A 60 -1.79 -12.00 0.45
C LEU A 60 -0.91 -10.90 -0.14
N ARG A 61 -0.51 -11.03 -1.41
CA ARG A 61 0.32 -10.03 -2.10
C ARG A 61 -0.44 -8.71 -2.26
N GLU A 62 -1.65 -8.77 -2.81
CA GLU A 62 -2.50 -7.61 -3.06
C GLU A 62 -2.89 -6.91 -1.74
N ARG A 63 -3.10 -7.66 -0.66
CA ARG A 63 -3.32 -7.11 0.69
C ARG A 63 -2.17 -6.23 1.13
N PHE A 64 -0.92 -6.67 0.97
CA PHE A 64 0.24 -5.82 1.34
C PHE A 64 0.37 -4.59 0.44
N LEU A 65 0.06 -4.71 -0.85
CA LEU A 65 0.04 -3.55 -1.75
C LEU A 65 -1.07 -2.56 -1.36
N ALA A 66 -2.26 -3.04 -0.98
CA ALA A 66 -3.36 -2.22 -0.52
C ALA A 66 -3.00 -1.47 0.78
N HIS A 67 -2.41 -2.14 1.77
CA HIS A 67 -1.88 -1.45 2.96
C HIS A 67 -0.84 -0.40 2.59
N GLY A 68 0.11 -0.72 1.71
CA GLY A 68 1.17 0.22 1.32
C GLY A 68 0.61 1.46 0.63
N ASN A 69 -0.32 1.28 -0.31
CA ASN A 69 -0.94 2.38 -1.03
C ASN A 69 -1.88 3.20 -0.13
N ARG A 70 -2.67 2.54 0.74
CA ARG A 70 -3.52 3.23 1.71
C ARG A 70 -2.69 4.03 2.72
N GLY A 71 -1.56 3.49 3.17
CA GLY A 71 -0.65 4.20 4.05
C GLY A 71 -0.05 5.46 3.41
N ILE A 72 0.33 5.40 2.13
CA ILE A 72 0.78 6.59 1.38
C ILE A 72 -0.36 7.62 1.26
N ALA A 73 -1.57 7.17 0.91
CA ALA A 73 -2.74 8.03 0.78
C ALA A 73 -3.10 8.73 2.11
N ARG A 74 -3.09 7.98 3.23
CA ARG A 74 -3.31 8.51 4.58
C ARG A 74 -2.26 9.52 4.98
N ALA A 75 -0.98 9.25 4.72
CA ALA A 75 0.10 10.20 5.00
C ALA A 75 -0.05 11.51 4.20
N ALA A 76 -0.59 11.45 2.98
CA ALA A 76 -0.89 12.63 2.16
C ALA A 76 -2.05 13.47 2.72
N LEU A 77 -2.98 12.86 3.46
CA LEU A 77 -4.06 13.54 4.19
C LEU A 77 -3.71 13.85 5.66
N GLU A 78 -2.43 13.73 6.03
CA GLU A 78 -1.94 13.93 7.40
C GLU A 78 -2.51 12.98 8.46
N ASP A 79 -3.18 11.89 8.05
CA ASP A 79 -3.46 10.74 8.90
C ASP A 79 -2.19 9.92 9.10
N ASN A 80 -1.25 10.52 9.85
CA ASN A 80 0.06 9.94 10.11
C ASN A 80 -0.06 8.66 10.96
N GLN A 81 -1.04 8.59 11.86
CA GLN A 81 -1.26 7.40 12.69
C GLN A 81 -1.74 6.22 11.85
N GLY A 82 -2.78 6.41 11.03
CA GLY A 82 -3.28 5.36 10.14
C GLY A 82 -2.25 4.92 9.09
N ALA A 83 -1.43 5.85 8.60
CA ALA A 83 -0.32 5.54 7.69
C ALA A 83 0.76 4.68 8.38
N PHE A 84 1.12 5.02 9.63
CA PHE A 84 2.08 4.27 10.40
C PHE A 84 1.63 2.82 10.64
N GLU A 85 0.35 2.63 10.99
CA GLU A 85 -0.26 1.32 11.16
C GLU A 85 -0.22 0.50 9.87
N ASP A 86 -0.58 1.11 8.74
CA ASP A 86 -0.57 0.44 7.43
C ASP A 86 0.82 -0.07 7.03
N PHE A 87 1.88 0.72 7.24
CA PHE A 87 3.24 0.25 6.97
C PHE A 87 3.70 -0.81 7.97
N THR A 88 3.27 -0.70 9.23
CA THR A 88 3.63 -1.66 10.29
C THR A 88 3.08 -3.05 10.01
N VAL A 89 1.84 -3.17 9.51
CA VAL A 89 1.25 -4.46 9.09
C VAL A 89 2.15 -5.19 8.09
N ILE A 90 2.73 -4.48 7.12
CA ILE A 90 3.61 -5.07 6.11
C ILE A 90 4.93 -5.53 6.73
N ILE A 91 5.49 -4.72 7.62
CA ILE A 91 6.79 -4.97 8.26
C ILE A 91 6.72 -6.17 9.18
N GLU A 92 5.68 -6.24 10.02
CA GLU A 92 5.44 -7.37 10.92
C GLU A 92 5.18 -8.67 10.17
N ALA A 93 4.45 -8.59 9.05
CA ALA A 93 4.19 -9.76 8.21
C ALA A 93 5.45 -10.28 7.48
N SER A 94 6.52 -9.47 7.39
CA SER A 94 7.81 -9.83 6.79
C SER A 94 7.69 -10.59 5.46
N PRO A 95 7.05 -10.01 4.43
CA PRO A 95 6.76 -10.72 3.21
C PRO A 95 8.03 -11.17 2.50
N LYS A 96 7.98 -12.38 1.90
CA LYS A 96 9.07 -12.91 1.06
C LYS A 96 9.49 -11.95 -0.06
N ASN A 97 8.55 -11.14 -0.53
CA ASN A 97 8.85 -10.06 -1.46
C ASN A 97 9.61 -8.94 -0.73
N ARG A 98 10.96 -9.02 -0.76
CA ARG A 98 11.86 -8.02 -0.19
C ARG A 98 11.62 -6.60 -0.75
N GLY A 99 11.04 -6.46 -1.94
CA GLY A 99 10.66 -5.17 -2.51
C GLY A 99 9.58 -4.47 -1.70
N ILE A 100 8.47 -5.17 -1.43
CA ILE A 100 7.35 -4.66 -0.63
C ILE A 100 7.82 -4.27 0.78
N LEU A 101 8.60 -5.14 1.43
CA LEU A 101 9.14 -4.88 2.78
C LEU A 101 10.04 -3.63 2.81
N ARG A 102 10.97 -3.49 1.85
CA ARG A 102 11.84 -2.30 1.77
C ARG A 102 11.07 -1.01 1.53
N THR A 103 9.99 -1.06 0.75
CA THR A 103 9.14 0.11 0.50
C THR A 103 8.37 0.51 1.76
N ALA A 104 7.81 -0.45 2.49
CA ALA A 104 7.13 -0.17 3.75
C ALA A 104 8.07 0.44 4.81
N LEU A 105 9.28 -0.13 4.97
CA LEU A 105 10.31 0.42 5.87
C LEU A 105 10.69 1.84 5.48
N TYR A 106 10.91 2.10 4.19
CA TYR A 106 11.24 3.44 3.71
C TYR A 106 10.13 4.45 4.01
N ASN A 107 8.87 4.13 3.68
CA ASN A 107 7.78 5.06 3.90
C ASN A 107 7.49 5.29 5.39
N ARG A 108 7.63 4.26 6.24
CA ARG A 108 7.48 4.43 7.70
C ARG A 108 8.60 5.25 8.29
N ALA A 109 9.84 5.09 7.80
CA ALA A 109 10.96 5.95 8.21
C ALA A 109 10.73 7.42 7.85
N MET A 110 10.35 7.70 6.60
CA MET A 110 10.01 9.06 6.14
C MET A 110 8.87 9.67 6.97
N LEU A 111 7.85 8.88 7.29
CA LEU A 111 6.73 9.32 8.12
C LEU A 111 7.18 9.65 9.55
N ARG A 112 8.02 8.79 10.14
CA ARG A 112 8.60 9.01 11.46
C ARG A 112 9.47 10.27 11.50
N GLU A 113 10.28 10.53 10.48
CA GLU A 113 11.04 11.79 10.37
C GLU A 113 10.10 12.99 10.33
N LYS A 114 9.04 12.93 9.51
CA LYS A 114 8.01 13.98 9.42
C LYS A 114 7.36 14.26 10.78
N THR A 115 7.16 13.23 11.60
CA THR A 115 6.55 13.36 12.95
C THR A 115 7.56 13.55 14.08
N GLY A 116 8.86 13.63 13.79
CA GLY A 116 9.92 13.87 14.78
C GLY A 116 10.46 12.63 15.50
N ASP A 117 10.05 11.41 15.13
CA ASP A 117 10.60 10.13 15.63
C ASP A 117 11.88 9.77 14.86
N ILE A 118 12.94 10.52 15.11
CA ILE A 118 14.22 10.37 14.39
C ILE A 118 14.87 9.02 14.70
N GLU A 119 14.78 8.54 15.95
CA GLU A 119 15.34 7.25 16.35
C GLU A 119 14.63 6.09 15.66
N GLY A 120 13.29 6.09 15.63
CA GLY A 120 12.52 5.08 14.93
C GLY A 120 12.76 5.11 13.42
N ALA A 121 12.96 6.29 12.83
CA ALA A 121 13.30 6.39 11.41
C ALA A 121 14.66 5.77 11.10
N ALA A 122 15.67 6.04 11.93
CA ALA A 122 17.00 5.45 11.79
C ALA A 122 16.95 3.91 11.87
N MET A 123 16.15 3.36 12.78
CA MET A 123 15.93 1.90 12.88
C MET A 123 15.33 1.31 11.60
N ASP A 124 14.29 1.94 11.04
CA ASP A 124 13.64 1.46 9.81
C ASP A 124 14.59 1.54 8.60
N TYR A 125 15.39 2.61 8.49
CA TYR A 125 16.42 2.73 7.46
C TYR A 125 17.51 1.67 7.60
N GLN A 126 17.96 1.41 8.82
CA GLN A 126 18.95 0.36 9.09
C GLN A 126 18.41 -1.00 8.64
N GLN A 127 17.22 -1.38 9.09
CA GLN A 127 16.60 -2.65 8.70
C GLN A 127 16.45 -2.77 7.17
N ARG A 128 16.06 -1.68 6.49
CA ARG A 128 15.98 -1.65 5.03
C ARG A 128 17.33 -1.90 4.37
N SER A 129 18.40 -1.31 4.90
CA SER A 129 19.76 -1.47 4.37
C SER A 129 20.28 -2.90 4.51
N GLU A 130 20.00 -3.55 5.64
CA GLU A 130 20.36 -4.95 5.89
C GLU A 130 19.69 -5.89 4.88
N ILE A 131 18.41 -5.66 4.55
CA ILE A 131 17.69 -6.43 3.52
C ILE A 131 18.34 -6.26 2.14
N ILE A 132 18.79 -5.04 1.80
CA ILE A 132 19.47 -4.76 0.53
C ILE A 132 20.80 -5.52 0.47
N ILE A 133 21.59 -5.46 1.54
CA ILE A 133 22.90 -6.14 1.61
C ILE A 133 22.71 -7.66 1.43
N LYS A 134 21.82 -8.28 2.22
CA LYS A 134 21.50 -9.72 2.11
C LYS A 134 21.07 -10.12 0.71
N SER A 135 20.25 -9.28 0.05
CA SER A 135 19.80 -9.55 -1.33
C SER A 135 20.92 -9.53 -2.39
N LYS A 136 22.05 -8.86 -2.10
CA LYS A 136 23.22 -8.83 -2.98
C LYS A 136 24.23 -9.93 -2.67
N THR A 137 24.31 -10.36 -1.42
CA THR A 137 25.28 -11.37 -0.96
C THR A 137 24.81 -12.81 -1.13
N GLY A 138 23.53 -13.03 -1.46
CA GLY A 138 22.97 -14.38 -1.64
C GLY A 138 22.55 -15.06 -0.33
N GLU A 139 22.50 -14.29 0.76
CA GLU A 139 21.98 -14.68 2.08
C GLU A 139 20.48 -14.31 2.24
#